data_AF-A0A6F9WVQ4-F1
#
_entry.id   AF-A0A6F9WVQ4-F1
#
_cell.length_a   1.000
_cell.length_b   1.000
_cell.length_c   1.000
_cell.angle_alpha   90.00
_cell.angle_beta   90.00
_cell.angle_gamma   90.00
#
_symmetry.space_group_name_H-M   'P 1'
#
loop_
_entity.id
_entity.type
_entity.pdbx_description
1 polymer ?
#
loop_
_entity_poly.entity_id
_entity_poly.type
_entity_poly.pdbx_seq_one_letter_code
_entity_poly.pdbx_strand_id
1 'polypeptide(L)'
;MRIGIAADHAGFAMKERMAAALRSEGHEVRDFGAFVPDPADDFPDFVIPLARVVAGGEVERGIALCGSGVGAAIAANKVPGVRAALIHDDYSAHQGVEHDDMNVICLGSLVVGYAQAWELVQAFLAARFSGEERHRRRLAKIAALESEVNVMKENPLLKLRGLGQSIWLDYISRGMLVSGELVRLIEEDGLGGVTSNPAIFEKAIAGSDDYDDAIRSLARQGRRAGEIYEELAVEDIRRTADLFRSLYDRSEGGDGFVSLEVSPHLAFDSAGTIAEARHLWRTVERPNVLIKVPGTAEGLPAIRQLIRDGINVNVTLLFGLPRYRAVAEAYMTGLEERAADKLPLDGITSVASFFLSRIDVLLDPVLEKKQQEGGGAGDLAALLIGKVAIASAKSAYQIYRELHGSERFRSLAARGARSQRVLWASTGTKNPNYSDIKYVEALIGADTVNTVPMETLRAYRDHGNPASRLEEGLEEAHKVLQRLPETGIELDAATRHLEQEGVEKFVTPFDTLIRTLEQKLSGGG
;
A
#
# COMPACT_ATOMS: atom_id res chain seq x y z
N MET A 1 4.34 45.81 -14.77
CA MET A 1 4.19 44.40 -14.34
C MET A 1 3.90 44.34 -12.86
N ARG A 2 3.22 43.29 -12.41
CA ARG A 2 3.05 42.97 -10.98
C ARG A 2 4.25 42.17 -10.50
N ILE A 3 5.01 42.72 -9.55
CA ILE A 3 6.26 42.13 -9.06
C ILE A 3 6.13 41.88 -7.56
N GLY A 4 6.42 40.66 -7.13
CA GLY A 4 6.61 40.34 -5.74
C GLY A 4 8.08 40.47 -5.34
N ILE A 5 8.37 41.01 -4.16
CA ILE A 5 9.73 41.07 -3.61
C ILE A 5 9.75 40.60 -2.15
N ALA A 6 10.77 39.83 -1.76
CA ALA A 6 10.93 39.34 -0.40
C ALA A 6 12.40 39.34 0.03
N ALA A 7 12.64 39.59 1.32
CA ALA A 7 13.94 39.44 1.94
C ALA A 7 13.83 39.17 3.45
N ASP A 8 14.81 38.46 4.00
CA ASP A 8 15.13 38.45 5.43
C ASP A 8 15.95 39.71 5.83
N HIS A 9 16.37 39.78 7.08
CA HIS A 9 17.20 40.86 7.61
C HIS A 9 18.49 41.07 6.81
N ALA A 10 19.09 40.00 6.29
CA ALA A 10 20.31 40.08 5.50
C ALA A 10 20.07 40.79 4.16
N GLY A 11 18.94 40.50 3.49
CA GLY A 11 18.56 41.15 2.24
C GLY A 11 17.81 42.48 2.38
N PHE A 12 17.39 42.86 3.59
CA PHE A 12 16.46 43.97 3.86
C PHE A 12 16.84 45.30 3.19
N ALA A 13 18.07 45.77 3.36
CA ALA A 13 18.49 47.07 2.83
C ALA A 13 18.48 47.11 1.28
N MET A 14 18.86 46.01 0.65
CA MET A 14 18.81 45.88 -0.80
C MET A 14 17.36 45.81 -1.30
N LYS A 15 16.51 45.06 -0.59
CA LYS A 15 15.07 44.93 -0.88
C LYS A 15 14.37 46.28 -0.89
N GLU A 16 14.54 47.10 0.14
CA GLU A 16 13.93 48.43 0.24
C GLU A 16 14.32 49.33 -0.93
N ARG A 17 15.63 49.36 -1.24
CA ARG A 17 16.16 50.16 -2.35
C ARG A 17 15.64 49.67 -3.71
N MET A 18 15.58 48.35 -3.90
CA MET A 18 15.08 47.71 -5.12
C MET A 18 13.57 47.94 -5.29
N ALA A 19 12.77 47.78 -4.23
CA ALA A 19 11.34 48.02 -4.24
C ALA A 19 11.00 49.46 -4.60
N ALA A 20 11.75 50.43 -4.05
CA ALA A 20 11.62 51.84 -4.42
C ALA A 20 11.92 52.09 -5.90
N ALA A 21 13.02 51.52 -6.42
CA ALA A 21 13.42 51.67 -7.82
C ALA A 21 12.38 51.06 -8.78
N LEU A 22 11.89 49.84 -8.50
CA LEU A 22 10.85 49.18 -9.29
C LEU A 22 9.54 50.00 -9.33
N ARG A 23 9.13 50.57 -8.19
CA ARG A 23 7.96 51.47 -8.15
C ARG A 23 8.18 52.73 -8.98
N SER A 24 9.40 53.29 -8.97
CA SER A 24 9.74 54.47 -9.76
C SER A 24 9.72 54.21 -11.28
N GLU A 25 10.01 52.98 -11.70
CA GLU A 25 9.87 52.52 -13.09
C GLU A 25 8.41 52.15 -13.46
N GLY A 26 7.45 52.35 -12.56
CA GLY A 26 6.02 52.15 -12.83
C GLY A 26 5.53 50.71 -12.63
N HIS A 27 6.29 49.84 -11.97
CA HIS A 27 5.83 48.50 -11.59
C HIS A 27 4.92 48.52 -10.36
N GLU A 28 3.96 47.60 -10.32
CA GLU A 28 3.14 47.35 -9.13
C GLU A 28 3.91 46.36 -8.23
N VAL A 29 4.46 46.86 -7.12
CA VAL A 29 5.34 46.08 -6.24
C VAL A 29 4.63 45.68 -4.96
N ARG A 30 4.48 44.37 -4.76
CA ARG A 30 3.99 43.77 -3.51
C ARG A 30 5.17 43.22 -2.70
N ASP A 31 5.33 43.73 -1.49
CA ASP A 31 6.42 43.37 -0.59
C ASP A 31 5.97 42.30 0.40
N PHE A 32 6.70 41.20 0.43
CA PHE A 32 6.50 40.03 1.29
C PHE A 32 7.66 39.83 2.28
N GLY A 33 8.67 40.71 2.26
CA GLY A 33 9.86 40.60 3.10
C GLY A 33 9.68 41.16 4.50
N ALA A 34 10.77 41.14 5.25
CA ALA A 34 10.89 41.86 6.51
C ALA A 34 10.61 43.36 6.30
N PHE A 35 9.84 43.98 7.19
CA PHE A 35 9.58 45.43 7.20
C PHE A 35 10.48 46.20 8.16
N VAL A 36 11.17 45.46 9.04
CA VAL A 36 12.18 45.97 9.96
C VAL A 36 13.36 44.98 9.96
N PRO A 37 14.62 45.43 10.13
CA PRO A 37 15.74 44.51 10.27
C PRO A 37 15.66 43.76 11.61
N ASP A 38 15.44 42.44 11.57
CA ASP A 38 15.47 41.57 12.75
C ASP A 38 16.45 40.41 12.53
N PRO A 39 17.62 40.39 13.20
CA PRO A 39 18.60 39.31 13.05
C PRO A 39 18.08 37.90 13.40
N ALA A 40 16.92 37.79 14.04
CA ALA A 40 16.28 36.51 14.35
C ALA A 40 15.27 36.05 13.29
N ASP A 41 15.07 36.82 12.21
CA ASP A 41 14.20 36.42 11.11
C ASP A 41 14.92 35.49 10.11
N ASP A 42 14.14 34.65 9.43
CA ASP A 42 14.63 33.65 8.50
C ASP A 42 13.97 33.81 7.12
N PHE A 43 14.77 33.72 6.05
CA PHE A 43 14.26 33.90 4.67
C PHE A 43 13.09 33.00 4.26
N PRO A 44 12.92 31.73 4.69
CA PRO A 44 11.81 30.90 4.23
C PRO A 44 10.44 31.50 4.57
N ASP A 45 10.32 32.20 5.69
CA ASP A 45 9.06 32.78 6.16
C ASP A 45 8.54 33.87 5.22
N PHE A 46 9.43 34.52 4.48
CA PHE A 46 9.11 35.56 3.51
C PHE A 46 9.11 35.05 2.07
N VAL A 47 10.05 34.15 1.74
CA VAL A 47 10.23 33.61 0.39
C VAL A 47 9.08 32.66 0.00
N ILE A 48 8.55 31.86 0.94
CA ILE A 48 7.44 30.94 0.64
C ILE A 48 6.13 31.68 0.30
N PRO A 49 5.69 32.72 1.05
CA PRO A 49 4.56 33.55 0.63
C PRO A 49 4.73 34.17 -0.75
N LEU A 50 5.92 34.72 -1.06
CA LEU A 50 6.25 35.24 -2.39
C LEU A 50 6.11 34.15 -3.46
N ALA A 51 6.72 32.99 -3.24
CA ALA A 51 6.70 31.87 -4.17
C ALA A 51 5.27 31.40 -4.48
N ARG A 52 4.38 31.36 -3.47
CA ARG A 52 2.96 30.99 -3.65
C ARG A 52 2.19 31.96 -4.54
N VAL A 53 2.38 33.26 -4.36
CA VAL A 53 1.67 34.26 -5.19
C VAL A 53 2.21 34.32 -6.62
N VAL A 54 3.48 33.99 -6.83
CA VAL A 54 4.07 33.84 -8.18
C VAL A 54 3.48 32.61 -8.86
N ALA A 55 3.46 31.45 -8.18
CA ALA A 55 2.86 30.23 -8.70
C ALA A 55 1.36 30.39 -9.00
N GLY A 56 0.64 31.13 -8.15
CA GLY A 56 -0.79 31.44 -8.33
C GLY A 56 -1.09 32.49 -9.40
N GLY A 57 -0.07 33.13 -9.99
CA GLY A 57 -0.25 34.16 -11.01
C GLY A 57 -0.79 35.50 -10.51
N GLU A 58 -0.84 35.70 -9.18
CA GLU A 58 -1.18 36.99 -8.58
C GLU A 58 -0.12 38.05 -8.90
N VAL A 59 1.15 37.65 -8.96
CA VAL A 59 2.28 38.44 -9.46
C VAL A 59 2.95 37.73 -10.63
N GLU A 60 3.52 38.48 -11.56
CA GLU A 60 4.11 37.94 -12.80
C GLU A 60 5.55 37.45 -12.59
N ARG A 61 6.28 38.07 -11.67
CA ARG A 61 7.68 37.78 -11.37
C ARG A 61 7.97 38.00 -9.88
N GLY A 62 8.85 37.17 -9.33
CA GLY A 62 9.33 37.28 -7.96
C GLY A 62 10.81 37.66 -7.87
N ILE A 63 11.17 38.44 -6.87
CA ILE A 63 12.57 38.77 -6.51
C ILE A 63 12.78 38.35 -5.04
N ALA A 64 13.66 37.39 -4.81
CA ALA A 64 13.98 36.90 -3.47
C ALA A 64 15.43 37.24 -3.10
N LEU A 65 15.62 37.90 -1.97
CA LEU A 65 16.92 38.33 -1.49
C LEU A 65 17.22 37.68 -0.14
N CYS A 66 18.43 37.16 0.04
CA CYS A 66 18.95 36.85 1.38
C CYS A 66 20.46 37.13 1.43
N GLY A 67 21.16 36.67 2.46
CA GLY A 67 22.61 36.87 2.57
C GLY A 67 23.38 36.36 1.33
N SER A 68 23.27 35.08 1.01
CA SER A 68 23.93 34.46 -0.17
C SER A 68 23.00 34.25 -1.38
N GLY A 69 21.68 34.29 -1.18
CA GLY A 69 20.68 33.94 -2.20
C GLY A 69 20.46 32.43 -2.40
N VAL A 70 21.37 31.57 -1.91
CA VAL A 70 21.29 30.10 -2.05
C VAL A 70 20.06 29.54 -1.34
N GLY A 71 19.87 29.91 -0.06
CA GLY A 71 18.75 29.44 0.74
C GLY A 71 17.41 29.86 0.15
N ALA A 72 17.31 31.11 -0.30
CA ALA A 72 16.11 31.64 -0.94
C ALA A 72 15.74 30.83 -2.20
N ALA A 73 16.72 30.49 -3.05
CA ALA A 73 16.48 29.64 -4.22
C ALA A 73 16.00 28.23 -3.83
N ILE A 74 16.60 27.61 -2.80
CA ILE A 74 16.19 26.29 -2.31
C ILE A 74 14.75 26.31 -1.79
N ALA A 75 14.38 27.32 -1.00
CA ALA A 75 13.05 27.45 -0.41
C ALA A 75 11.98 27.76 -1.47
N ALA A 76 12.24 28.71 -2.37
CA ALA A 76 11.30 29.10 -3.42
C ALA A 76 10.92 27.90 -4.31
N ASN A 77 11.89 27.07 -4.70
CA ASN A 77 11.66 25.86 -5.50
C ASN A 77 10.92 24.73 -4.75
N LYS A 78 10.55 24.90 -3.46
CA LYS A 78 9.65 23.97 -2.77
C LYS A 78 8.17 24.20 -3.09
N VAL A 79 7.84 25.31 -3.74
CA VAL A 79 6.48 25.63 -4.18
C VAL A 79 6.32 25.17 -5.63
N PRO A 80 5.40 24.21 -5.92
CA PRO A 80 5.11 23.80 -7.28
C PRO A 80 4.76 24.98 -8.19
N GLY A 81 5.20 24.94 -9.44
CA GLY A 81 5.06 26.05 -10.38
C GLY A 81 6.09 27.18 -10.23
N VAL A 82 6.97 27.14 -9.22
CA VAL A 82 8.09 28.08 -9.09
C VAL A 82 9.36 27.51 -9.68
N ARG A 83 10.01 28.31 -10.53
CA ARG A 83 11.33 28.04 -11.09
C ARG A 83 12.23 29.19 -10.69
N ALA A 84 12.91 28.99 -9.56
CA ALA A 84 13.80 29.98 -8.96
C ALA A 84 15.27 29.62 -9.22
N ALA A 85 16.11 30.61 -9.54
CA ALA A 85 17.54 30.40 -9.64
C ALA A 85 18.34 31.49 -8.91
N LEU A 86 19.48 31.08 -8.35
CA LEU A 86 20.48 32.01 -7.83
C LEU A 86 21.28 32.59 -9.00
N ILE A 87 21.28 33.91 -9.15
CA ILE A 87 21.89 34.60 -10.30
C ILE A 87 23.02 35.53 -9.85
N HIS A 88 24.13 35.50 -10.59
CA HIS A 88 25.30 36.35 -10.37
C HIS A 88 25.80 37.07 -11.62
N ASP A 89 25.23 36.77 -12.80
CA ASP A 89 25.65 37.29 -14.10
C ASP A 89 24.45 37.61 -15.00
N ASP A 90 24.66 38.56 -15.91
CA ASP A 90 23.64 39.08 -16.83
C ASP A 90 23.09 37.98 -17.74
N TYR A 91 23.97 37.12 -18.29
CA TYR A 91 23.58 36.05 -19.21
C TYR A 91 22.54 35.13 -18.56
N SER A 92 22.80 34.66 -17.35
CA SER A 92 21.90 33.75 -16.65
C SER A 92 20.60 34.45 -16.19
N ALA A 93 20.63 35.78 -15.95
CA ALA A 93 19.46 36.57 -15.55
C ALA A 93 18.36 36.59 -16.63
N HIS A 94 18.73 36.81 -17.90
CA HIS A 94 17.79 36.78 -19.02
C HIS A 94 17.56 35.35 -19.54
N GLN A 95 18.64 34.55 -19.67
CA GLN A 95 18.57 33.22 -20.27
C GLN A 95 17.70 32.26 -19.48
N GLY A 96 17.73 32.33 -18.13
CA GLY A 96 16.86 31.51 -17.29
C GLY A 96 15.38 31.72 -17.60
N VAL A 97 14.98 32.94 -17.94
CA VAL A 97 13.61 33.24 -18.40
C VAL A 97 13.38 32.72 -19.80
N GLU A 98 14.32 32.96 -20.71
CA GLU A 98 14.18 32.63 -22.13
C GLU A 98 14.08 31.12 -22.39
N HIS A 99 14.86 30.31 -21.65
CA HIS A 99 14.96 28.87 -21.89
C HIS A 99 14.17 28.02 -20.89
N ASP A 100 14.09 28.46 -19.64
CA ASP A 100 13.56 27.65 -18.53
C ASP A 100 12.30 28.29 -17.90
N ASP A 101 11.81 29.40 -18.47
CA ASP A 101 10.67 30.16 -17.97
C ASP A 101 10.82 30.51 -16.47
N MET A 102 12.04 30.86 -16.05
CA MET A 102 12.34 31.30 -14.68
C MET A 102 11.40 32.44 -14.29
N ASN A 103 10.72 32.27 -13.15
CA ASN A 103 9.70 33.21 -12.68
C ASN A 103 10.06 33.84 -11.32
N VAL A 104 11.11 33.36 -10.66
CA VAL A 104 11.70 33.98 -9.47
C VAL A 104 13.22 34.11 -9.63
N ILE A 105 13.75 35.32 -9.48
CA ILE A 105 15.19 35.55 -9.38
C ILE A 105 15.63 35.60 -7.91
N CYS A 106 16.69 34.88 -7.57
CA CYS A 106 17.29 34.91 -6.23
C CYS A 106 18.66 35.58 -6.26
N LEU A 107 18.91 36.53 -5.36
CA LEU A 107 20.19 37.25 -5.28
C LEU A 107 20.73 37.25 -3.85
N GLY A 108 22.06 37.16 -3.74
CA GLY A 108 22.79 37.30 -2.48
C GLY A 108 23.19 38.73 -2.21
N SER A 109 22.58 39.36 -1.20
CA SER A 109 22.87 40.74 -0.79
C SER A 109 24.29 40.97 -0.28
N LEU A 110 24.95 39.93 0.24
CA LEU A 110 26.35 39.95 0.67
C LEU A 110 27.32 39.57 -0.46
N VAL A 111 26.80 39.16 -1.62
CA VAL A 111 27.59 38.60 -2.73
C VAL A 111 27.62 39.56 -3.91
N VAL A 112 26.48 40.16 -4.25
CA VAL A 112 26.32 41.04 -5.40
C VAL A 112 26.06 42.46 -4.93
N GLY A 113 26.85 43.43 -5.41
CA GLY A 113 26.61 44.84 -5.11
C GLY A 113 25.33 45.36 -5.77
N TYR A 114 24.68 46.38 -5.18
CA TYR A 114 23.38 46.88 -5.66
C TYR A 114 23.34 47.25 -7.14
N ALA A 115 24.37 47.92 -7.67
CA ALA A 115 24.38 48.33 -9.08
C ALA A 115 24.28 47.13 -10.02
N GLN A 116 25.07 46.08 -9.75
CA GLN A 116 24.99 44.83 -10.49
C GLN A 116 23.64 44.14 -10.26
N ALA A 117 23.19 44.03 -9.01
CA ALA A 117 21.91 43.40 -8.67
C ALA A 117 20.73 44.05 -9.42
N TRP A 118 20.78 45.37 -9.60
CA TRP A 118 19.80 46.13 -10.36
C TRP A 118 19.80 45.77 -11.85
N GLU A 119 20.98 45.72 -12.48
CA GLU A 119 21.11 45.29 -13.89
C GLU A 119 20.57 43.87 -14.09
N LEU A 120 20.89 42.94 -13.18
CA LEU A 120 20.39 41.56 -13.22
C LEU A 120 18.87 41.50 -13.13
N VAL A 121 18.26 42.29 -12.23
CA VAL A 121 16.79 42.36 -12.11
C VAL A 121 16.18 42.95 -13.38
N GLN A 122 16.77 43.99 -13.96
CA GLN A 122 16.28 44.57 -15.21
C GLN A 122 16.34 43.57 -16.37
N ALA A 123 17.45 42.85 -16.53
CA ALA A 123 17.61 41.80 -17.54
C ALA A 123 16.55 40.70 -17.37
N PHE A 124 16.34 40.23 -16.14
CA PHE A 124 15.30 39.25 -15.79
C PHE A 124 13.88 39.72 -16.11
N LEU A 125 13.53 40.97 -15.76
CA LEU A 125 12.19 41.51 -15.98
C LEU A 125 11.91 41.81 -17.46
N ALA A 126 12.95 42.17 -18.23
CA ALA A 126 12.85 42.43 -19.66
C ALA A 126 12.71 41.14 -20.49
N ALA A 127 13.33 40.05 -20.05
CA ALA A 127 13.35 38.78 -20.76
C ALA A 127 11.96 38.14 -20.92
N ARG A 128 11.79 37.36 -21.98
CA ARG A 128 10.55 36.63 -22.30
C ARG A 128 10.88 35.20 -22.68
N PHE A 129 10.03 34.27 -22.27
CA PHE A 129 10.19 32.87 -22.67
C PHE A 129 10.21 32.77 -24.19
N SER A 130 11.29 32.20 -24.73
CA SER A 130 11.53 32.15 -26.17
C SER A 130 10.54 31.24 -26.91
N GLY A 131 9.97 30.26 -26.21
CA GLY A 131 9.04 29.31 -26.79
C GLY A 131 9.66 28.41 -27.87
N GLU A 132 10.99 28.28 -27.96
CA GLU A 132 11.62 27.32 -28.88
C GLU A 132 11.28 25.88 -28.48
N GLU A 133 11.23 24.97 -29.47
CA GLU A 133 10.83 23.58 -29.26
C GLU A 133 11.67 22.88 -28.17
N ARG A 134 13.00 23.09 -28.18
CA ARG A 134 13.90 22.52 -27.17
C ARG A 134 13.59 23.03 -25.76
N HIS A 135 13.12 24.26 -25.61
CA HIS A 135 12.81 24.90 -24.33
C HIS A 135 11.47 24.42 -23.80
N ARG A 136 10.43 24.37 -24.65
CA ARG A 136 9.12 23.77 -24.29
C ARG A 136 9.27 22.33 -23.84
N ARG A 137 10.06 21.52 -24.55
CA ARG A 137 10.31 20.11 -24.20
C ARG A 137 10.99 19.97 -22.83
N ARG A 138 11.97 20.81 -22.51
CA ARG A 138 12.66 20.78 -21.21
C ARG A 138 11.74 21.23 -20.09
N LEU A 139 11.01 22.32 -20.30
CA LEU A 139 10.01 22.82 -19.35
C LEU A 139 8.93 21.78 -19.06
N ALA A 140 8.45 21.06 -20.07
CA ALA A 140 7.49 19.97 -19.90
C ALA A 140 8.06 18.81 -19.05
N LYS A 141 9.35 18.48 -19.20
CA LYS A 141 10.01 17.48 -18.34
C LYS A 141 10.12 17.95 -16.90
N ILE A 142 10.42 19.23 -16.66
CA ILE A 142 10.47 19.79 -15.30
C ILE A 142 9.06 19.77 -14.68
N ALA A 143 8.04 20.18 -15.43
CA ALA A 143 6.65 20.11 -14.98
C ALA A 143 6.22 18.67 -14.65
N ALA A 144 6.69 17.67 -15.41
CA ALA A 144 6.44 16.26 -15.11
C ALA A 144 7.05 15.85 -13.75
N LEU A 145 8.28 16.28 -13.43
CA LEU A 145 8.89 16.03 -12.12
C LEU A 145 8.07 16.63 -10.97
N GLU A 146 7.47 17.82 -11.17
CA GLU A 146 6.58 18.43 -10.18
C GLU A 146 5.29 17.60 -9.97
N SER A 147 4.74 17.05 -11.05
CA SER A 147 3.54 16.21 -11.00
C SER A 147 3.80 14.85 -10.35
N GLU A 148 4.94 14.20 -10.62
CA GLU A 148 5.33 12.92 -10.01
C GLU A 148 5.44 13.04 -8.49
N VAL A 149 6.01 14.14 -7.99
CA VAL A 149 6.11 14.41 -6.54
C VAL A 149 4.74 14.66 -5.89
N ASN A 150 3.78 15.24 -6.62
CA ASN A 150 2.42 15.48 -6.11
C ASN A 150 1.57 14.21 -6.10
N VAL A 151 1.69 13.34 -7.11
CA VAL A 151 1.01 12.04 -7.16
C VAL A 151 1.46 11.13 -6.00
N MET A 152 2.75 11.18 -5.63
CA MET A 152 3.25 10.49 -4.42
C MET A 152 2.64 11.02 -3.11
N LYS A 153 2.16 12.27 -3.05
CA LYS A 153 1.47 12.83 -1.87
C LYS A 153 -0.04 12.55 -1.83
N GLU A 154 -0.66 12.30 -2.98
CA GLU A 154 -2.09 12.00 -3.06
C GLU A 154 -2.42 10.51 -2.96
N ASN A 155 -1.45 9.59 -3.13
CA ASN A 155 -1.70 8.15 -3.08
C ASN A 155 -2.40 7.73 -1.76
N PRO A 156 -3.71 7.37 -1.81
CA PRO A 156 -4.47 7.03 -0.62
C PRO A 156 -3.99 5.74 0.06
N LEU A 157 -3.31 4.85 -0.67
CA LEU A 157 -2.73 3.62 -0.11
C LEU A 157 -1.70 3.93 0.97
N LEU A 158 -0.86 4.94 0.76
CA LEU A 158 0.17 5.35 1.72
C LEU A 158 -0.40 5.85 3.05
N LYS A 159 -1.66 6.31 3.06
CA LYS A 159 -2.34 6.80 4.27
C LYS A 159 -2.87 5.66 5.13
N LEU A 160 -3.12 4.47 4.57
CA LEU A 160 -3.72 3.34 5.26
C LEU A 160 -2.87 2.82 6.42
N ARG A 161 -1.54 2.84 6.27
CA ARG A 161 -0.62 2.47 7.34
C ARG A 161 -0.76 3.35 8.57
N GLY A 162 -1.00 4.66 8.37
CA GLY A 162 -1.27 5.61 9.46
C GLY A 162 -2.61 5.34 10.17
N LEU A 163 -3.52 4.60 9.53
CA LEU A 163 -4.79 4.13 10.09
C LEU A 163 -4.68 2.70 10.69
N GLY A 164 -3.47 2.14 10.72
CA GLY A 164 -3.16 0.83 11.30
C GLY A 164 -3.56 -0.37 10.43
N GLN A 165 -3.83 -0.16 9.13
CA GLN A 165 -4.04 -1.24 8.16
C GLN A 165 -2.88 -1.35 7.18
N SER A 166 -2.31 -2.56 7.05
CA SER A 166 -1.32 -2.89 6.03
C SER A 166 -2.00 -3.42 4.77
N ILE A 167 -1.60 -2.92 3.59
CA ILE A 167 -2.08 -3.43 2.30
C ILE A 167 -1.09 -4.43 1.74
N TRP A 168 -1.57 -5.62 1.38
CA TRP A 168 -0.81 -6.67 0.73
C TRP A 168 -1.39 -6.95 -0.66
N LEU A 169 -0.58 -7.52 -1.56
CA LEU A 169 -1.00 -7.87 -2.92
C LEU A 169 -1.32 -9.37 -2.99
N ASP A 170 -2.51 -9.70 -3.49
CA ASP A 170 -2.94 -11.09 -3.73
C ASP A 170 -2.52 -11.59 -5.12
N TYR A 171 -1.24 -11.41 -5.43
CA TYR A 171 -0.65 -11.79 -6.70
C TYR A 171 0.87 -11.81 -6.63
N ILE A 172 1.49 -12.75 -7.35
CA ILE A 172 2.92 -12.81 -7.58
C ILE A 172 3.16 -13.44 -8.95
N SER A 173 4.14 -12.93 -9.69
CA SER A 173 4.64 -13.55 -10.92
C SER A 173 6.12 -13.25 -11.11
N ARG A 174 6.83 -14.12 -11.82
CA ARG A 174 8.24 -13.94 -12.13
C ARG A 174 8.50 -12.68 -12.96
N GLY A 175 7.66 -12.38 -13.94
CA GLY A 175 7.75 -11.13 -14.72
C GLY A 175 7.65 -9.86 -13.86
N MET A 176 6.80 -9.86 -12.82
CA MET A 176 6.69 -8.74 -11.88
C MET A 176 8.00 -8.53 -11.09
N LEU A 177 8.67 -9.62 -10.70
CA LEU A 177 9.94 -9.57 -9.99
C LEU A 177 11.08 -9.06 -10.90
N VAL A 178 11.15 -9.56 -12.13
CA VAL A 178 12.23 -9.23 -13.09
C VAL A 178 12.10 -7.80 -13.63
N SER A 179 10.88 -7.32 -13.86
CA SER A 179 10.63 -5.97 -14.38
C SER A 179 10.78 -4.84 -13.35
N GLY A 180 11.01 -5.18 -12.08
CA GLY A 180 11.04 -4.24 -10.96
C GLY A 180 9.66 -3.66 -10.61
N GLU A 181 8.56 -4.21 -11.13
CA GLU A 181 7.21 -3.76 -10.79
C GLU A 181 6.92 -3.94 -9.29
N LEU A 182 7.30 -5.07 -8.69
CA LEU A 182 7.08 -5.26 -7.25
C LEU A 182 7.83 -4.22 -6.40
N VAL A 183 9.06 -3.85 -6.79
CA VAL A 183 9.84 -2.82 -6.09
C VAL A 183 9.11 -1.48 -6.14
N ARG A 184 8.59 -1.09 -7.32
CA ARG A 184 7.78 0.12 -7.45
C ARG A 184 6.53 0.07 -6.57
N LEU A 185 5.81 -1.05 -6.51
CA LEU A 185 4.64 -1.19 -5.63
C LEU A 185 5.01 -1.08 -4.14
N ILE A 186 6.17 -1.60 -3.72
CA ILE A 186 6.65 -1.45 -2.35
C ILE A 186 6.96 0.03 -2.04
N GLU A 187 7.64 0.72 -2.94
CA GLU A 187 8.14 2.08 -2.71
C GLU A 187 7.09 3.17 -2.93
N GLU A 188 6.29 3.06 -3.99
CA GLU A 188 5.32 4.06 -4.42
C GLU A 188 3.93 3.85 -3.77
N ASP A 189 3.56 2.61 -3.46
CA ASP A 189 2.25 2.27 -2.87
C ASP A 189 2.30 1.81 -1.42
N GLY A 190 3.50 1.66 -0.86
CA GLY A 190 3.67 1.25 0.53
C GLY A 190 3.19 -0.18 0.78
N LEU A 191 3.33 -1.07 -0.21
CA LEU A 191 2.93 -2.46 -0.09
C LEU A 191 3.62 -3.14 1.11
N GLY A 192 2.82 -3.77 1.98
CA GLY A 192 3.26 -4.41 3.22
C GLY A 192 3.56 -5.90 3.09
N GLY A 193 3.23 -6.53 1.98
CA GLY A 193 3.43 -7.95 1.77
C GLY A 193 2.71 -8.50 0.54
N VAL A 194 2.87 -9.80 0.31
CA VAL A 194 2.29 -10.53 -0.83
C VAL A 194 1.72 -11.87 -0.38
N THR A 195 0.57 -12.25 -0.94
CA THR A 195 0.03 -13.61 -0.80
C THR A 195 0.10 -14.38 -2.11
N SER A 196 0.50 -15.64 -2.03
CA SER A 196 0.36 -16.61 -3.11
C SER A 196 -0.69 -17.67 -2.76
N ASN A 197 -1.14 -18.39 -3.77
CA ASN A 197 -1.98 -19.58 -3.68
C ASN A 197 -1.81 -20.40 -4.98
N PRO A 198 -2.27 -21.66 -5.02
CA PRO A 198 -2.13 -22.49 -6.22
C PRO A 198 -2.68 -21.88 -7.51
N ALA A 199 -3.79 -21.13 -7.45
CA ALA A 199 -4.38 -20.48 -8.61
C ALA A 199 -3.55 -19.31 -9.14
N ILE A 200 -2.81 -18.61 -8.27
CA ILE A 200 -1.87 -17.55 -8.68
C ILE A 200 -0.70 -18.17 -9.43
N PHE A 201 -0.10 -19.24 -8.90
CA PHE A 201 0.99 -19.93 -9.58
C PHE A 201 0.55 -20.62 -10.87
N GLU A 202 -0.64 -21.21 -10.91
CA GLU A 202 -1.23 -21.76 -12.13
C GLU A 202 -1.27 -20.69 -13.22
N LYS A 203 -1.87 -19.52 -12.94
CA LYS A 203 -1.91 -18.40 -13.91
C LYS A 203 -0.54 -17.87 -14.29
N ALA A 204 0.39 -17.75 -13.34
CA ALA A 204 1.73 -17.23 -13.60
C ALA A 204 2.54 -18.18 -14.48
N ILE A 205 2.52 -19.48 -14.19
CA ILE A 205 3.34 -20.50 -14.87
C ILE A 205 2.72 -20.94 -16.20
N ALA A 206 1.38 -21.06 -16.26
CA ALA A 206 0.68 -21.45 -17.48
C ALA A 206 0.43 -20.28 -18.42
N GLY A 207 0.26 -19.05 -17.88
CA GLY A 207 -0.08 -17.86 -18.65
C GLY A 207 1.12 -17.05 -19.16
N SER A 208 2.35 -17.51 -18.95
CA SER A 208 3.57 -16.81 -19.41
C SER A 208 4.69 -17.78 -19.80
N ASP A 209 5.67 -17.24 -20.53
CA ASP A 209 6.91 -17.94 -20.89
C ASP A 209 8.04 -17.66 -19.87
N ASP A 210 7.78 -16.91 -18.80
CA ASP A 210 8.80 -16.49 -17.80
C ASP A 210 9.48 -17.66 -17.09
N TYR A 211 8.83 -18.83 -17.08
CA TYR A 211 9.26 -20.03 -16.35
C TYR A 211 9.91 -21.07 -17.26
N ASP A 212 9.82 -20.90 -18.58
CA ASP A 212 10.12 -21.94 -19.55
C ASP A 212 11.57 -22.45 -19.50
N ASP A 213 12.54 -21.54 -19.37
CA ASP A 213 13.96 -21.92 -19.27
C ASP A 213 14.26 -22.69 -17.98
N ALA A 214 13.65 -22.29 -16.86
CA ALA A 214 13.80 -22.97 -15.58
C ALA A 214 13.15 -24.36 -15.61
N ILE A 215 11.94 -24.46 -16.19
CA ILE A 215 11.25 -25.74 -16.40
C ILE A 215 12.10 -26.68 -17.25
N ARG A 216 12.62 -26.22 -18.40
CA ARG A 216 13.49 -27.02 -19.28
C ARG A 216 14.77 -27.47 -18.57
N SER A 217 15.39 -26.59 -17.78
CA SER A 217 16.59 -26.91 -17.01
C SER A 217 16.34 -28.00 -15.98
N LEU A 218 15.28 -27.87 -15.18
CA LEU A 218 14.91 -28.86 -14.15
C LEU A 218 14.44 -30.18 -14.78
N ALA A 219 13.75 -30.13 -15.92
CA ALA A 219 13.36 -31.30 -16.69
C ALA A 219 14.58 -32.13 -17.12
N ARG A 220 15.64 -31.48 -17.62
CA ARG A 220 16.90 -32.15 -18.01
C ARG A 220 17.62 -32.81 -16.82
N GLN A 221 17.34 -32.37 -15.60
CA GLN A 221 17.85 -32.98 -14.36
C GLN A 221 17.00 -34.17 -13.90
N GLY A 222 15.94 -34.54 -14.63
CA GLY A 222 15.05 -35.66 -14.30
C GLY A 222 14.04 -35.36 -13.19
N ARG A 223 13.81 -34.09 -12.86
CA ARG A 223 12.81 -33.67 -11.86
C ARG A 223 11.38 -33.93 -12.35
N ARG A 224 10.51 -34.38 -11.44
CA ARG A 224 9.07 -34.57 -11.73
C ARG A 224 8.31 -33.23 -11.59
N ALA A 225 7.11 -33.16 -12.17
CA ALA A 225 6.29 -31.94 -12.18
C ALA A 225 6.11 -31.30 -10.79
N GLY A 226 5.83 -32.10 -9.76
CA GLY A 226 5.71 -31.59 -8.38
C GLY A 226 7.01 -30.99 -7.82
N GLU A 227 8.16 -31.60 -8.09
CA GLU A 227 9.46 -31.07 -7.68
C GLU A 227 9.81 -29.79 -8.45
N ILE A 228 9.45 -29.72 -9.73
CA ILE A 228 9.63 -28.51 -10.54
C ILE A 228 8.77 -27.38 -10.01
N TYR A 229 7.49 -27.63 -9.73
CA TYR A 229 6.61 -26.64 -9.13
C TYR A 229 7.18 -26.09 -7.83
N GLU A 230 7.59 -26.97 -6.90
CA GLU A 230 8.12 -26.58 -5.61
C GLU A 230 9.37 -25.69 -5.78
N GLU A 231 10.31 -26.10 -6.64
CA GLU A 231 11.55 -25.34 -6.87
C GLU A 231 11.25 -23.93 -7.42
N LEU A 232 10.32 -23.82 -8.39
CA LEU A 232 9.92 -22.54 -8.98
C LEU A 232 9.21 -21.64 -7.95
N ALA A 233 8.27 -22.20 -7.19
CA ALA A 233 7.52 -21.47 -6.18
C ALA A 233 8.46 -20.99 -5.06
N VAL A 234 9.34 -21.86 -4.55
CA VAL A 234 10.33 -21.51 -3.52
C VAL A 234 11.28 -20.41 -4.01
N GLU A 235 11.75 -20.48 -5.26
CA GLU A 235 12.62 -19.46 -5.85
C GLU A 235 11.94 -18.09 -5.88
N ASP A 236 10.71 -18.02 -6.42
CA ASP A 236 9.96 -16.77 -6.52
C ASP A 236 9.62 -16.19 -5.12
N ILE A 237 9.27 -17.06 -4.17
CA ILE A 237 9.00 -16.67 -2.78
C ILE A 237 10.27 -16.15 -2.09
N ARG A 238 11.43 -16.80 -2.27
CA ARG A 238 12.72 -16.32 -1.72
C ARG A 238 13.08 -14.94 -2.26
N ARG A 239 13.00 -14.75 -3.58
CA ARG A 239 13.28 -13.45 -4.21
C ARG A 239 12.33 -12.37 -3.69
N THR A 240 11.04 -12.70 -3.56
CA THR A 240 10.03 -11.77 -3.01
C THR A 240 10.32 -11.42 -1.56
N ALA A 241 10.62 -12.41 -0.73
CA ALA A 241 11.03 -12.21 0.66
C ALA A 241 12.25 -11.29 0.76
N ASP A 242 13.25 -11.46 -0.13
CA ASP A 242 14.45 -10.63 -0.17
C ASP A 242 14.13 -9.18 -0.54
N LEU A 243 13.22 -8.93 -1.49
CA LEU A 243 12.75 -7.58 -1.82
C LEU A 243 12.03 -6.89 -0.65
N PHE A 244 11.24 -7.63 0.12
CA PHE A 244 10.56 -7.11 1.31
C PHE A 244 11.45 -7.01 2.55
N ARG A 245 12.68 -7.54 2.52
CA ARG A 245 13.51 -7.71 3.72
C ARG A 245 13.74 -6.40 4.46
N SER A 246 14.01 -5.33 3.70
CA SER A 246 14.24 -4.00 4.26
C SER A 246 13.01 -3.45 5.01
N LEU A 247 11.80 -3.73 4.52
CA LEU A 247 10.56 -3.36 5.21
C LEU A 247 10.33 -4.23 6.44
N TYR A 248 10.60 -5.54 6.34
CA TYR A 248 10.51 -6.45 7.48
C TYR A 248 11.40 -6.01 8.64
N ASP A 249 12.68 -5.72 8.38
CA ASP A 249 13.61 -5.31 9.42
C ASP A 249 13.21 -3.95 10.04
N ARG A 250 12.85 -2.95 9.21
CA ARG A 250 12.43 -1.61 9.70
C ARG A 250 11.10 -1.60 10.45
N SER A 251 10.20 -2.53 10.12
CA SER A 251 8.94 -2.71 10.84
C SER A 251 9.07 -3.65 12.03
N GLU A 252 10.28 -4.14 12.31
CA GLU A 252 10.56 -5.14 13.33
C GLU A 252 9.63 -6.34 13.19
N GLY A 253 9.46 -6.87 11.96
CA GLY A 253 8.52 -7.97 11.69
C GLY A 253 7.04 -7.61 11.78
N GLY A 254 6.70 -6.32 11.68
CA GLY A 254 5.32 -5.84 11.57
C GLY A 254 4.75 -6.02 10.16
N ASP A 255 5.57 -5.91 9.11
CA ASP A 255 5.21 -6.10 7.71
C ASP A 255 6.39 -6.71 6.93
N GLY A 256 6.32 -6.71 5.61
CA GLY A 256 7.34 -7.25 4.71
C GLY A 256 7.23 -8.75 4.52
N PHE A 257 6.02 -9.31 4.56
CA PHE A 257 5.82 -10.77 4.49
C PHE A 257 5.46 -11.27 3.10
N VAL A 258 5.83 -12.51 2.82
CA VAL A 258 5.34 -13.28 1.67
C VAL A 258 4.74 -14.61 2.13
N SER A 259 3.55 -14.95 1.63
CA SER A 259 2.90 -16.22 1.97
C SER A 259 3.11 -17.30 0.90
N LEU A 260 3.47 -18.51 1.33
CA LEU A 260 3.54 -19.73 0.51
C LEU A 260 2.61 -20.80 1.09
N GLU A 261 1.70 -21.32 0.28
CA GLU A 261 0.67 -22.27 0.71
C GLU A 261 1.15 -23.72 0.65
N VAL A 262 0.77 -24.50 1.66
CA VAL A 262 0.88 -25.97 1.62
C VAL A 262 0.01 -26.55 0.51
N SER A 263 0.24 -27.80 0.14
CA SER A 263 -0.59 -28.50 -0.84
C SER A 263 -2.05 -28.52 -0.40
N PRO A 264 -3.00 -28.12 -1.29
CA PRO A 264 -4.41 -28.12 -0.94
C PRO A 264 -4.96 -29.52 -0.67
N HIS A 265 -4.28 -30.58 -1.14
CA HIS A 265 -4.62 -31.97 -0.85
C HIS A 265 -4.42 -32.35 0.62
N LEU A 266 -3.66 -31.55 1.39
CA LEU A 266 -3.41 -31.78 2.81
C LEU A 266 -4.37 -31.03 3.73
N ALA A 267 -5.37 -30.30 3.18
CA ALA A 267 -6.30 -29.48 3.95
C ALA A 267 -7.07 -30.24 5.06
N PHE A 268 -7.18 -31.57 4.94
CA PHE A 268 -7.81 -32.46 5.91
C PHE A 268 -6.84 -33.45 6.58
N ASP A 269 -5.53 -33.26 6.40
CA ASP A 269 -4.46 -34.07 6.99
C ASP A 269 -3.54 -33.18 7.84
N SER A 270 -3.76 -33.18 9.16
CA SER A 270 -2.93 -32.40 10.08
C SER A 270 -1.46 -32.82 10.05
N ALA A 271 -1.17 -34.12 9.99
CA ALA A 271 0.20 -34.63 10.07
C ALA A 271 0.98 -34.30 8.80
N GLY A 272 0.35 -34.51 7.63
CA GLY A 272 0.89 -34.09 6.34
C GLY A 272 1.12 -32.59 6.27
N THR A 273 0.14 -31.78 6.69
CA THR A 273 0.27 -30.31 6.73
C THR A 273 1.45 -29.86 7.59
N ILE A 274 1.64 -30.43 8.79
CA ILE A 274 2.78 -30.09 9.66
C ILE A 274 4.10 -30.46 8.99
N ALA A 275 4.18 -31.64 8.39
CA ALA A 275 5.40 -32.13 7.74
C ALA A 275 5.79 -31.24 6.55
N GLU A 276 4.83 -30.91 5.68
CA GLU A 276 5.07 -30.05 4.52
C GLU A 276 5.38 -28.62 4.95
N ALA A 277 4.64 -28.05 5.90
CA ALA A 277 4.91 -26.70 6.40
C ALA A 277 6.32 -26.56 6.98
N ARG A 278 6.80 -27.54 7.75
CA ARG A 278 8.18 -27.58 8.26
C ARG A 278 9.21 -27.76 7.15
N HIS A 279 8.86 -28.50 6.10
CA HIS A 279 9.69 -28.66 4.91
C HIS A 279 9.83 -27.32 4.16
N LEU A 280 8.72 -26.68 3.82
CA LEU A 280 8.70 -25.40 3.12
C LEU A 280 9.37 -24.29 3.94
N TRP A 281 9.13 -24.22 5.25
CA TRP A 281 9.79 -23.25 6.13
C TRP A 281 11.32 -23.34 6.08
N ARG A 282 11.87 -24.56 6.20
CA ARG A 282 13.31 -24.82 6.10
C ARG A 282 13.85 -24.60 4.70
N THR A 283 13.07 -24.95 3.69
CA THR A 283 13.47 -24.86 2.28
C THR A 283 13.49 -23.40 1.83
N VAL A 284 12.53 -22.57 2.21
CA VAL A 284 12.55 -21.15 1.83
C VAL A 284 13.63 -20.39 2.59
N GLU A 285 13.83 -20.68 3.88
CA GLU A 285 14.92 -20.13 4.71
C GLU A 285 14.94 -18.58 4.73
N ARG A 286 13.77 -17.98 5.01
CA ARG A 286 13.62 -16.53 5.20
C ARG A 286 12.70 -16.24 6.39
N PRO A 287 13.06 -15.28 7.26
CA PRO A 287 12.30 -15.00 8.48
C PRO A 287 10.94 -14.33 8.20
N ASN A 288 10.80 -13.71 7.03
CA ASN A 288 9.62 -12.96 6.60
C ASN A 288 8.72 -13.76 5.65
N VAL A 289 8.73 -15.08 5.76
CA VAL A 289 7.80 -15.96 5.08
C VAL A 289 6.67 -16.34 6.03
N LEU A 290 5.47 -16.53 5.49
CA LEU A 290 4.34 -17.14 6.18
C LEU A 290 4.00 -18.43 5.47
N ILE A 291 3.98 -19.55 6.19
CA ILE A 291 3.41 -20.77 5.64
C ILE A 291 1.90 -20.68 5.74
N LYS A 292 1.24 -20.76 4.59
CA LYS A 292 -0.20 -20.58 4.50
C LYS A 292 -0.90 -21.94 4.64
N VAL A 293 -1.80 -22.02 5.62
CA VAL A 293 -2.45 -23.27 6.05
C VAL A 293 -3.96 -23.07 6.08
N PRO A 294 -4.77 -23.95 5.47
CA PRO A 294 -6.22 -23.90 5.58
C PRO A 294 -6.69 -23.98 7.04
N GLY A 295 -7.58 -23.07 7.43
CA GLY A 295 -8.22 -23.06 8.74
C GLY A 295 -9.40 -24.03 8.82
N THR A 296 -9.29 -25.23 8.28
CA THR A 296 -10.28 -26.32 8.45
C THR A 296 -10.27 -26.84 9.89
N ALA A 297 -11.20 -27.71 10.28
CA ALA A 297 -11.18 -28.32 11.61
C ALA A 297 -9.90 -29.14 11.84
N GLU A 298 -9.49 -29.86 10.81
CA GLU A 298 -8.29 -30.69 10.73
C GLU A 298 -7.02 -29.83 10.60
N GLY A 299 -7.13 -28.59 10.13
CA GLY A 299 -6.03 -27.62 10.11
C GLY A 299 -5.70 -27.04 11.48
N LEU A 300 -6.65 -26.99 12.43
CA LEU A 300 -6.43 -26.39 13.76
C LEU A 300 -5.27 -27.02 14.55
N PRO A 301 -5.15 -28.36 14.66
CA PRO A 301 -4.00 -28.99 15.30
C PRO A 301 -2.67 -28.65 14.61
N ALA A 302 -2.67 -28.54 13.28
CA ALA A 302 -1.49 -28.17 12.52
C ALA A 302 -1.07 -26.72 12.81
N ILE A 303 -2.01 -25.78 12.79
CA ILE A 303 -1.76 -24.37 13.12
C ILE A 303 -1.16 -24.24 14.52
N ARG A 304 -1.78 -24.84 15.54
CA ARG A 304 -1.27 -24.83 16.91
C ARG A 304 0.17 -25.36 16.99
N GLN A 305 0.44 -26.51 16.36
CA GLN A 305 1.77 -27.12 16.39
C GLN A 305 2.83 -26.26 15.69
N LEU A 306 2.50 -25.68 14.53
CA LEU A 306 3.43 -24.85 13.77
C LEU A 306 3.78 -23.55 14.52
N ILE A 307 2.78 -22.93 15.18
CA ILE A 307 3.03 -21.78 16.06
C ILE A 307 3.92 -22.18 17.24
N ARG A 308 3.69 -23.35 17.86
CA ARG A 308 4.56 -23.87 18.91
C ARG A 308 6.00 -24.07 18.42
N ASP A 309 6.17 -24.56 17.19
CA ASP A 309 7.48 -24.75 16.55
C ASP A 309 8.20 -23.41 16.26
N GLY A 310 7.47 -22.29 16.27
CA GLY A 310 7.99 -20.96 15.96
C GLY A 310 7.95 -20.63 14.46
N ILE A 311 7.06 -21.28 13.72
CA ILE A 311 6.83 -21.02 12.30
C ILE A 311 5.75 -19.95 12.15
N ASN A 312 6.00 -18.99 11.27
CA ASN A 312 5.02 -17.95 10.93
C ASN A 312 3.92 -18.55 10.06
N VAL A 313 2.65 -18.35 10.45
CA VAL A 313 1.50 -18.98 9.76
C VAL A 313 0.52 -17.93 9.24
N ASN A 314 0.16 -18.03 7.95
CA ASN A 314 -1.01 -17.37 7.39
C ASN A 314 -2.17 -18.38 7.37
N VAL A 315 -3.15 -18.23 8.26
CA VAL A 315 -4.32 -19.11 8.24
C VAL A 315 -5.29 -18.65 7.17
N THR A 316 -5.72 -19.53 6.27
CA THR A 316 -6.58 -19.19 5.13
C THR A 316 -7.94 -19.88 5.16
N LEU A 317 -8.85 -19.52 4.25
CA LEU A 317 -10.20 -20.09 4.09
C LEU A 317 -11.11 -19.89 5.33
N LEU A 318 -11.01 -18.74 6.00
CA LEU A 318 -11.91 -18.39 7.10
C LEU A 318 -13.12 -17.62 6.57
N PHE A 319 -14.31 -18.19 6.73
CA PHE A 319 -15.57 -17.57 6.27
C PHE A 319 -16.53 -17.23 7.42
N GLY A 320 -16.51 -18.04 8.48
CA GLY A 320 -17.44 -17.95 9.60
C GLY A 320 -16.77 -17.55 10.91
N LEU A 321 -17.54 -16.86 11.75
CA LEU A 321 -17.09 -16.41 13.07
C LEU A 321 -16.68 -17.56 14.01
N PRO A 322 -17.41 -18.70 14.08
CA PRO A 322 -16.99 -19.82 14.93
C PRO A 322 -15.62 -20.36 14.53
N ARG A 323 -15.35 -20.47 13.23
CA ARG A 323 -14.06 -20.95 12.74
C ARG A 323 -12.94 -19.96 13.03
N TYR A 324 -13.18 -18.67 12.78
CA TYR A 324 -12.22 -17.62 13.09
C TYR A 324 -11.81 -17.66 14.58
N ARG A 325 -12.78 -17.77 15.50
CA ARG A 325 -12.48 -17.92 16.94
C ARG A 325 -11.64 -19.17 17.21
N ALA A 326 -11.99 -20.31 16.64
CA ALA A 326 -11.24 -21.55 16.84
C ALA A 326 -9.77 -21.45 16.37
N VAL A 327 -9.52 -20.71 15.29
CA VAL A 327 -8.16 -20.41 14.80
C VAL A 327 -7.39 -19.50 15.75
N ALA A 328 -8.00 -18.42 16.23
CA ALA A 328 -7.36 -17.52 17.18
C ALA A 328 -7.04 -18.24 18.51
N GLU A 329 -7.91 -19.15 18.94
CA GLU A 329 -7.68 -20.02 20.09
C GLU A 329 -6.51 -21.00 19.86
N ALA A 330 -6.41 -21.61 18.68
CA ALA A 330 -5.29 -22.49 18.33
C ALA A 330 -3.96 -21.72 18.31
N TYR A 331 -3.96 -20.48 17.81
CA TYR A 331 -2.81 -19.58 17.83
C TYR A 331 -2.34 -19.27 19.27
N MET A 332 -3.24 -18.80 20.13
CA MET A 332 -2.91 -18.49 21.53
C MET A 332 -2.39 -19.74 22.25
N THR A 333 -3.02 -20.89 22.03
CA THR A 333 -2.60 -22.14 22.67
C THR A 333 -1.20 -22.57 22.20
N GLY A 334 -0.89 -22.44 20.91
CA GLY A 334 0.46 -22.73 20.40
C GLY A 334 1.54 -21.82 21.01
N LEU A 335 1.23 -20.53 21.18
CA LEU A 335 2.10 -19.59 21.88
C LEU A 335 2.31 -19.99 23.34
N GLU A 336 1.25 -20.36 24.06
CA GLU A 336 1.32 -20.80 25.46
C GLU A 336 2.18 -22.04 25.65
N GLU A 337 2.03 -23.03 24.78
CA GLU A 337 2.84 -24.26 24.82
C GLU A 337 4.32 -23.95 24.59
N ARG A 338 4.62 -23.11 23.61
CA ARG A 338 5.99 -22.64 23.37
C ARG A 338 6.55 -21.86 24.54
N ALA A 339 5.71 -21.02 25.15
CA ALA A 339 6.05 -20.27 26.35
C ALA A 339 6.36 -21.19 27.54
N ALA A 340 5.62 -22.29 27.70
CA ALA A 340 5.84 -23.30 28.73
C ALA A 340 7.17 -24.05 28.50
N ASP A 341 7.53 -24.27 27.24
CA ASP A 341 8.84 -24.80 26.82
C ASP A 341 9.99 -23.78 26.97
N LYS A 342 9.71 -22.56 27.46
CA LYS A 342 10.68 -21.45 27.64
C LYS A 342 11.35 -21.00 26.34
N LEU A 343 10.70 -21.21 25.20
CA LEU A 343 11.19 -20.75 23.91
C LEU A 343 10.74 -19.30 23.61
N PRO A 344 11.49 -18.53 22.80
CA PRO A 344 11.16 -17.14 22.46
C PRO A 344 9.85 -17.01 21.65
N LEU A 345 9.11 -15.91 21.85
CA LEU A 345 7.84 -15.62 21.17
C LEU A 345 7.90 -14.44 20.18
N ASP A 346 8.96 -13.62 20.26
CA ASP A 346 9.15 -12.36 19.55
C ASP A 346 9.32 -12.49 18.02
N GLY A 347 9.81 -13.64 17.57
CA GLY A 347 9.96 -13.97 16.15
C GLY A 347 8.72 -14.54 15.47
N ILE A 348 7.59 -14.72 16.18
CA ILE A 348 6.40 -15.39 15.65
C ILE A 348 5.37 -14.37 15.20
N THR A 349 4.98 -14.46 13.93
CA THR A 349 3.92 -13.66 13.32
C THR A 349 2.88 -14.56 12.70
N SER A 350 1.61 -14.21 12.87
CA SER A 350 0.50 -14.88 12.19
C SER A 350 -0.54 -13.89 11.71
N VAL A 351 -1.23 -14.26 10.63
CA VAL A 351 -2.42 -13.57 10.12
C VAL A 351 -3.55 -14.57 9.94
N ALA A 352 -4.78 -14.12 10.14
CA ALA A 352 -5.99 -14.90 9.95
C ALA A 352 -6.79 -14.34 8.77
N SER A 353 -6.67 -14.97 7.60
CA SER A 353 -7.27 -14.54 6.33
C SER A 353 -8.77 -14.84 6.29
N PHE A 354 -9.58 -13.83 6.60
CA PHE A 354 -11.03 -13.84 6.61
C PHE A 354 -11.60 -13.37 5.25
N PHE A 355 -12.30 -14.26 4.56
CA PHE A 355 -12.78 -14.09 3.18
C PHE A 355 -14.13 -13.39 3.13
N LEU A 356 -14.25 -12.41 2.22
CA LEU A 356 -15.42 -11.52 2.18
C LEU A 356 -16.32 -11.71 0.97
N SER A 357 -15.85 -11.38 -0.23
CA SER A 357 -16.74 -11.29 -1.40
C SER A 357 -17.45 -12.61 -1.70
N ARG A 358 -16.88 -13.75 -1.30
CA ARG A 358 -17.51 -15.07 -1.47
C ARG A 358 -18.78 -15.24 -0.63
N ILE A 359 -18.89 -14.56 0.50
CA ILE A 359 -20.09 -14.56 1.35
C ILE A 359 -21.22 -13.85 0.61
N ASP A 360 -20.99 -12.62 0.16
CA ASP A 360 -22.00 -11.84 -0.59
C ASP A 360 -22.39 -12.55 -1.90
N VAL A 361 -21.42 -13.10 -2.66
CA VAL A 361 -21.70 -13.87 -3.89
C VAL A 361 -22.61 -15.08 -3.65
N LEU A 362 -22.49 -15.74 -2.49
CA LEU A 362 -23.34 -16.88 -2.14
C LEU A 362 -24.73 -16.44 -1.66
N LEU A 363 -24.80 -15.37 -0.87
CA LEU A 363 -26.02 -15.00 -0.14
C LEU A 363 -26.90 -13.99 -0.88
N ASP A 364 -26.31 -13.05 -1.61
CA ASP A 364 -27.05 -11.99 -2.30
C ASP A 364 -28.09 -12.56 -3.29
N PRO A 365 -27.81 -13.57 -4.13
CA PRO A 365 -28.83 -14.14 -5.01
C PRO A 365 -30.02 -14.76 -4.26
N VAL A 366 -29.78 -15.33 -3.08
CA VAL A 366 -30.83 -15.91 -2.23
C VAL A 366 -31.69 -14.79 -1.62
N LEU A 367 -31.06 -13.70 -1.18
CA LEU A 367 -31.74 -12.52 -0.64
C LEU A 367 -32.52 -11.77 -1.72
N GLU A 368 -31.96 -11.59 -2.91
CA GLU A 368 -32.62 -10.96 -4.07
C GLU A 368 -33.88 -11.73 -4.47
N LYS A 369 -33.82 -13.06 -4.50
CA LYS A 369 -35.00 -13.90 -4.75
C LYS A 369 -36.08 -13.66 -3.70
N LYS A 370 -35.71 -13.60 -2.41
CA LYS A 370 -36.66 -13.33 -1.31
C LYS A 370 -37.25 -11.94 -1.36
N GLN A 371 -36.44 -10.94 -1.74
CA GLN A 371 -36.93 -9.59 -1.99
C GLN A 371 -38.03 -9.60 -3.06
N GLN A 372 -37.85 -10.36 -4.15
CA GLN A 372 -38.85 -10.48 -5.22
C GLN A 372 -40.13 -11.19 -4.79
N GLU A 373 -40.05 -12.14 -3.84
CA GLU A 373 -41.21 -12.85 -3.28
C GLU A 373 -42.10 -11.92 -2.41
N GLY A 374 -41.55 -10.81 -1.90
CA GLY A 374 -42.29 -9.79 -1.14
C GLY A 374 -42.64 -10.19 0.30
N GLY A 375 -43.42 -9.33 0.97
CA GLY A 375 -43.78 -9.49 2.39
C GLY A 375 -42.65 -9.13 3.36
N GLY A 376 -42.87 -9.31 4.66
CA GLY A 376 -41.94 -8.84 5.69
C GLY A 376 -40.53 -9.44 5.60
N ALA A 377 -40.40 -10.70 5.16
CA ALA A 377 -39.11 -11.33 4.91
C ALA A 377 -38.42 -10.77 3.64
N GLY A 378 -39.18 -10.40 2.62
CA GLY A 378 -38.67 -9.76 1.41
C GLY A 378 -38.19 -8.34 1.65
N ASP A 379 -38.94 -7.55 2.43
CA ASP A 379 -38.54 -6.20 2.84
C ASP A 379 -37.25 -6.23 3.67
N LEU A 380 -37.12 -7.21 4.57
CA LEU A 380 -35.87 -7.44 5.30
C LEU A 380 -34.74 -7.87 4.37
N ALA A 381 -34.97 -8.82 3.46
CA ALA A 381 -33.93 -9.29 2.55
C ALA A 381 -33.34 -8.13 1.72
N ALA A 382 -34.18 -7.21 1.24
CA ALA A 382 -33.75 -6.00 0.53
C ALA A 382 -32.77 -5.14 1.37
N LEU A 383 -32.95 -5.09 2.68
CA LEU A 383 -32.07 -4.35 3.60
C LEU A 383 -30.74 -5.06 3.88
N LEU A 384 -30.65 -6.38 3.66
CA LEU A 384 -29.47 -7.20 3.97
C LEU A 384 -28.54 -7.43 2.76
N ILE A 385 -29.04 -7.32 1.53
CA ILE A 385 -28.26 -7.50 0.29
C ILE A 385 -26.98 -6.65 0.33
N GLY A 386 -25.84 -7.30 0.11
CA GLY A 386 -24.52 -6.69 0.10
C GLY A 386 -24.00 -6.22 1.46
N LYS A 387 -24.68 -6.51 2.59
CA LYS A 387 -24.23 -6.10 3.94
C LYS A 387 -23.64 -7.24 4.75
N VAL A 388 -23.95 -8.50 4.42
CA VAL A 388 -23.63 -9.65 5.27
C VAL A 388 -22.13 -9.86 5.42
N ALA A 389 -21.34 -9.78 4.33
CA ALA A 389 -19.88 -9.97 4.41
C ALA A 389 -19.20 -8.92 5.30
N ILE A 390 -19.56 -7.64 5.15
CA ILE A 390 -18.99 -6.55 5.96
C ILE A 390 -19.43 -6.69 7.43
N ALA A 391 -20.69 -7.02 7.68
CA ALA A 391 -21.18 -7.25 9.03
C ALA A 391 -20.42 -8.40 9.72
N SER A 392 -20.20 -9.51 9.01
CA SER A 392 -19.40 -10.65 9.47
C SER A 392 -17.95 -10.23 9.78
N ALA A 393 -17.31 -9.47 8.89
CA ALA A 393 -15.95 -8.96 9.09
C ALA A 393 -15.83 -8.09 10.34
N LYS A 394 -16.77 -7.16 10.55
CA LYS A 394 -16.81 -6.29 11.74
C LYS A 394 -16.94 -7.12 13.02
N SER A 395 -17.80 -8.14 13.03
CA SER A 395 -17.90 -9.07 14.16
C SER A 395 -16.65 -9.92 14.36
N ALA A 396 -15.95 -10.35 13.30
CA ALA A 396 -14.67 -11.03 13.41
C ALA A 396 -13.61 -10.14 14.07
N TYR A 397 -13.59 -8.85 13.73
CA TYR A 397 -12.72 -7.88 14.40
C TYR A 397 -13.07 -7.66 15.87
N GLN A 398 -14.35 -7.69 16.25
CA GLN A 398 -14.73 -7.66 17.68
C GLN A 398 -14.22 -8.89 18.44
N ILE A 399 -14.26 -10.08 17.84
CA ILE A 399 -13.65 -11.29 18.39
C ILE A 399 -12.12 -11.13 18.52
N TYR A 400 -11.46 -10.54 17.52
CA TYR A 400 -10.02 -10.21 17.60
C TYR A 400 -9.72 -9.35 18.83
N ARG A 401 -10.48 -8.27 19.02
CA ARG A 401 -10.32 -7.32 20.13
C ARG A 401 -10.57 -7.97 21.49
N GLU A 402 -11.59 -8.82 21.59
CA GLU A 402 -11.88 -9.58 22.80
C GLU A 402 -10.71 -10.50 23.19
N LEU A 403 -10.23 -11.33 22.25
CA LEU A 403 -9.20 -12.33 22.53
C LEU A 403 -7.84 -11.68 22.79
N HIS A 404 -7.42 -10.73 21.95
CA HIS A 404 -6.12 -10.06 22.09
C HIS A 404 -6.13 -8.94 23.14
N GLY A 405 -7.32 -8.49 23.56
CA GLY A 405 -7.51 -7.64 24.73
C GLY A 405 -7.63 -8.41 26.05
N SER A 406 -7.54 -9.74 26.04
CA SER A 406 -7.67 -10.57 27.24
C SER A 406 -6.41 -10.57 28.10
N GLU A 407 -6.55 -10.90 29.39
CA GLU A 407 -5.39 -11.09 30.29
C GLU A 407 -4.48 -12.23 29.80
N ARG A 408 -5.09 -13.27 29.24
CA ARG A 408 -4.40 -14.41 28.64
C ARG A 408 -3.39 -13.94 27.58
N PHE A 409 -3.84 -13.11 26.64
CA PHE A 409 -2.95 -12.61 25.60
C PHE A 409 -1.95 -11.58 26.13
N ARG A 410 -2.35 -10.68 27.05
CA ARG A 410 -1.42 -9.71 27.67
C ARG A 410 -0.21 -10.38 28.32
N SER A 411 -0.39 -11.52 28.97
CA SER A 411 0.70 -12.31 29.56
C SER A 411 1.70 -12.82 28.52
N LEU A 412 1.21 -13.27 27.35
CA LEU A 412 2.06 -13.68 26.22
C LEU A 412 2.76 -12.48 25.58
N ALA A 413 2.04 -11.38 25.39
CA ALA A 413 2.58 -10.15 24.81
C ALA A 413 3.70 -9.54 25.66
N ALA A 414 3.60 -9.62 27.00
CA ALA A 414 4.67 -9.22 27.92
C ALA A 414 5.96 -10.04 27.74
N ARG A 415 5.88 -11.20 27.07
CA ARG A 415 7.01 -12.06 26.70
C ARG A 415 7.41 -11.95 25.22
N GLY A 416 6.90 -10.93 24.52
CA GLY A 416 7.22 -10.64 23.13
C GLY A 416 6.25 -11.22 22.10
N ALA A 417 5.18 -11.93 22.50
CA ALA A 417 4.22 -12.45 21.53
C ALA A 417 3.48 -11.33 20.78
N ARG A 418 3.25 -11.54 19.49
CA ARG A 418 2.48 -10.61 18.63
C ARG A 418 1.02 -11.03 18.55
N SER A 419 0.13 -10.10 18.24
CA SER A 419 -1.26 -10.46 17.96
C SER A 419 -1.35 -11.15 16.59
N GLN A 420 -2.26 -12.12 16.46
CA GLN A 420 -2.62 -12.65 15.15
C GLN A 420 -3.55 -11.64 14.47
N ARG A 421 -3.00 -10.84 13.56
CA ARG A 421 -3.76 -9.80 12.84
C ARG A 421 -4.85 -10.43 11.99
N VAL A 422 -6.02 -9.79 11.92
CA VAL A 422 -7.05 -10.18 10.95
C VAL A 422 -6.62 -9.70 9.58
N LEU A 423 -6.66 -10.59 8.60
CA LEU A 423 -6.36 -10.29 7.21
C LEU A 423 -7.65 -10.39 6.39
N TRP A 424 -8.07 -9.30 5.77
CA TRP A 424 -9.23 -9.29 4.87
C TRP A 424 -8.83 -9.84 3.51
N ALA A 425 -9.41 -10.98 3.13
CA ALA A 425 -9.14 -11.68 1.89
C ALA A 425 -10.36 -11.69 0.97
N SER A 426 -10.14 -11.91 -0.33
CA SER A 426 -11.21 -11.86 -1.33
C SER A 426 -11.97 -10.53 -1.27
N THR A 427 -11.23 -9.43 -1.26
CA THR A 427 -11.73 -8.04 -1.10
C THR A 427 -11.97 -7.32 -2.42
N GLY A 428 -11.77 -8.00 -3.56
CA GLY A 428 -12.22 -7.51 -4.86
C GLY A 428 -13.72 -7.71 -5.03
N THR A 429 -14.44 -6.61 -5.28
CA THR A 429 -15.89 -6.61 -5.53
C THR A 429 -16.25 -7.47 -6.75
N LYS A 430 -17.28 -8.31 -6.62
CA LYS A 430 -17.76 -9.22 -7.69
C LYS A 430 -19.08 -8.77 -8.32
N ASN A 431 -19.84 -7.93 -7.63
CA ASN A 431 -21.08 -7.37 -8.13
C ASN A 431 -20.82 -6.00 -8.76
N PRO A 432 -21.09 -5.79 -10.06
CA PRO A 432 -20.83 -4.51 -10.73
C PRO A 432 -21.68 -3.35 -10.21
N ASN A 433 -22.75 -3.63 -9.45
CA ASN A 433 -23.58 -2.59 -8.82
C ASN A 433 -22.98 -2.06 -7.51
N TYR A 434 -21.90 -2.67 -7.01
CA TYR A 434 -21.18 -2.21 -5.84
C TYR A 434 -19.92 -1.45 -6.26
N SER A 435 -19.47 -0.54 -5.41
CA SER A 435 -18.15 0.08 -5.58
C SER A 435 -17.06 -1.01 -5.64
N ASP A 436 -16.13 -0.86 -6.57
CA ASP A 436 -14.95 -1.72 -6.76
C ASP A 436 -13.99 -1.71 -5.55
N ILE A 437 -14.08 -0.70 -4.69
CA ILE A 437 -13.35 -0.56 -3.42
C ILE A 437 -14.22 -0.79 -2.16
N LYS A 438 -15.47 -1.27 -2.31
CA LYS A 438 -16.45 -1.52 -1.23
C LYS A 438 -15.84 -2.14 0.03
N TYR A 439 -15.15 -3.27 -0.12
CA TYR A 439 -14.64 -4.02 1.03
C TYR A 439 -13.42 -3.33 1.66
N VAL A 440 -12.57 -2.71 0.85
CA VAL A 440 -11.40 -1.99 1.36
C VAL A 440 -11.88 -0.82 2.21
N GLU A 441 -12.74 0.06 1.70
CA GLU A 441 -13.20 1.24 2.43
C GLU A 441 -13.85 0.93 3.78
N ALA A 442 -14.68 -0.11 3.82
CA ALA A 442 -15.47 -0.46 5.00
C ALA A 442 -14.66 -1.08 6.14
N LEU A 443 -13.45 -1.58 5.86
CA LEU A 443 -12.70 -2.47 6.76
C LEU A 443 -11.32 -1.95 7.16
N ILE A 444 -11.01 -0.69 6.84
CA ILE A 444 -9.81 -0.01 7.34
C ILE A 444 -9.94 0.14 8.86
N GLY A 445 -8.95 -0.38 9.58
CA GLY A 445 -8.88 -0.30 11.04
C GLY A 445 -7.53 -0.81 11.58
N ALA A 446 -7.29 -0.54 12.85
CA ALA A 446 -6.02 -0.83 13.52
C ALA A 446 -5.69 -2.33 13.56
N ASP A 447 -4.40 -2.65 13.50
CA ASP A 447 -3.84 -4.00 13.56
C ASP A 447 -4.47 -5.00 12.56
N THR A 448 -4.80 -4.52 11.36
CA THR A 448 -5.35 -5.36 10.29
C THR A 448 -4.46 -5.39 9.07
N VAL A 449 -4.66 -6.42 8.25
CA VAL A 449 -4.09 -6.53 6.91
C VAL A 449 -5.25 -6.61 5.92
N ASN A 450 -5.10 -6.08 4.72
CA ASN A 450 -6.02 -6.35 3.61
C ASN A 450 -5.18 -6.82 2.42
N THR A 451 -5.43 -8.05 1.95
CA THR A 451 -4.80 -8.55 0.72
C THR A 451 -5.75 -8.30 -0.44
N VAL A 452 -5.32 -7.47 -1.38
CA VAL A 452 -6.14 -7.00 -2.51
C VAL A 452 -5.60 -7.53 -3.83
N PRO A 453 -6.46 -7.86 -4.80
CA PRO A 453 -6.02 -8.12 -6.16
C PRO A 453 -5.50 -6.82 -6.81
N MET A 454 -4.72 -6.94 -7.89
CA MET A 454 -4.10 -5.81 -8.57
C MET A 454 -5.12 -4.76 -9.02
N GLU A 455 -6.28 -5.19 -9.49
CA GLU A 455 -7.35 -4.30 -9.94
C GLU A 455 -7.89 -3.45 -8.80
N THR A 456 -8.11 -4.04 -7.62
CA THR A 456 -8.57 -3.32 -6.43
C THR A 456 -7.48 -2.42 -5.86
N LEU A 457 -6.19 -2.83 -5.92
CA LEU A 457 -5.07 -1.96 -5.56
C LEU A 457 -5.06 -0.68 -6.42
N ARG A 458 -5.20 -0.83 -7.74
CA ARG A 458 -5.24 0.28 -8.70
C ARG A 458 -6.47 1.16 -8.51
N ALA A 459 -7.66 0.57 -8.33
CA ALA A 459 -8.88 1.32 -8.03
C ALA A 459 -8.74 2.14 -6.74
N TYR A 460 -8.20 1.53 -5.68
CA TYR A 460 -7.99 2.26 -4.44
C TYR A 460 -6.95 3.37 -4.59
N ARG A 461 -5.86 3.15 -5.33
CA ARG A 461 -4.88 4.21 -5.64
C ARG A 461 -5.52 5.42 -6.34
N ASP A 462 -6.45 5.16 -7.26
CA ASP A 462 -7.10 6.18 -8.07
C ASP A 462 -8.11 7.03 -7.27
N HIS A 463 -9.02 6.39 -6.52
CA HIS A 463 -10.15 7.09 -5.91
C HIS A 463 -10.52 6.61 -4.49
N GLY A 464 -9.61 5.94 -3.78
CA GLY A 464 -9.84 5.52 -2.40
C GLY A 464 -9.94 6.67 -1.42
N ASN A 465 -10.79 6.55 -0.39
CA ASN A 465 -10.92 7.52 0.69
C ASN A 465 -10.48 6.92 2.05
N PRO A 466 -9.21 7.13 2.46
CA PRO A 466 -8.67 6.58 3.70
C PRO A 466 -9.36 7.13 4.95
N ALA A 467 -10.09 6.27 5.66
CA ALA A 467 -10.62 6.55 6.99
C ALA A 467 -10.85 5.25 7.76
N SER A 468 -10.72 5.27 9.09
CA SER A 468 -10.91 4.09 9.93
C SER A 468 -12.41 3.80 10.13
N ARG A 469 -12.97 2.89 9.32
CA ARG A 469 -14.42 2.57 9.30
C ARG A 469 -14.78 1.20 9.89
N LEU A 470 -13.79 0.41 10.26
CA LEU A 470 -13.99 -0.97 10.73
C LEU A 470 -14.88 -1.04 11.99
N GLU A 471 -14.78 -0.05 12.88
CA GLU A 471 -15.56 0.02 14.13
C GLU A 471 -16.79 0.95 14.04
N GLU A 472 -17.07 1.53 12.88
CA GLU A 472 -18.28 2.33 12.67
C GLU A 472 -19.50 1.42 12.53
N GLY A 473 -20.66 1.81 13.07
CA GLY A 473 -21.93 1.10 12.82
C GLY A 473 -21.97 -0.35 13.32
N LEU A 474 -21.23 -0.70 14.39
CA LEU A 474 -21.20 -2.05 14.94
C LEU A 474 -22.59 -2.57 15.33
N GLU A 475 -23.44 -1.74 15.93
CA GLU A 475 -24.81 -2.15 16.29
C GLU A 475 -25.61 -2.60 15.05
N GLU A 476 -25.46 -1.89 13.94
CA GLU A 476 -26.14 -2.24 12.69
C GLU A 476 -25.56 -3.54 12.10
N ALA A 477 -24.24 -3.72 12.14
CA ALA A 477 -23.61 -4.98 11.75
C ALA A 477 -24.15 -6.17 12.57
N HIS A 478 -24.30 -6.00 13.89
CA HIS A 478 -24.88 -7.04 14.74
C HIS A 478 -26.34 -7.33 14.38
N LYS A 479 -27.14 -6.29 14.11
CA LYS A 479 -28.53 -6.46 13.65
C LYS A 479 -28.63 -7.20 12.32
N VAL A 480 -27.76 -6.89 11.36
CA VAL A 480 -27.69 -7.62 10.07
C VAL A 480 -27.52 -9.12 10.31
N LEU A 481 -26.58 -9.52 11.16
CA LEU A 481 -26.32 -10.93 11.45
C LEU A 481 -27.44 -11.59 12.26
N GLN A 482 -27.99 -10.89 13.26
CA GLN A 482 -29.09 -11.42 14.10
C GLN A 482 -30.39 -11.62 13.33
N ARG A 483 -30.66 -10.77 12.34
CA ARG A 483 -31.92 -10.82 11.57
C ARG A 483 -31.82 -11.66 10.31
N LEU A 484 -30.62 -12.02 9.85
CA LEU A 484 -30.42 -12.87 8.67
C LEU A 484 -31.23 -14.20 8.73
N PRO A 485 -31.32 -14.90 9.88
CA PRO A 485 -32.19 -16.08 10.01
C PRO A 485 -33.68 -15.83 9.77
N GLU A 486 -34.20 -14.60 9.98
CA GLU A 486 -35.59 -14.25 9.64
C GLU A 486 -35.87 -14.36 8.14
N THR A 487 -34.82 -14.27 7.31
CA THR A 487 -34.91 -14.54 5.87
C THR A 487 -34.79 -16.03 5.55
N GLY A 488 -34.55 -16.91 6.51
CA GLY A 488 -34.31 -18.35 6.31
C GLY A 488 -32.88 -18.69 5.86
N ILE A 489 -31.92 -17.80 6.12
CA ILE A 489 -30.50 -18.00 5.85
C ILE A 489 -29.75 -18.23 7.17
N GLU A 490 -29.09 -19.38 7.28
CA GLU A 490 -28.19 -19.70 8.39
C GLU A 490 -26.73 -19.46 7.99
N LEU A 491 -26.14 -18.35 8.47
CA LEU A 491 -24.79 -17.94 8.07
C LEU A 491 -23.72 -19.01 8.39
N ASP A 492 -23.84 -19.67 9.53
CA ASP A 492 -22.90 -20.73 9.93
C ASP A 492 -22.96 -21.94 8.99
N ALA A 493 -24.13 -22.27 8.44
CA ALA A 493 -24.25 -23.32 7.43
C ALA A 493 -23.66 -22.88 6.09
N ALA A 494 -23.94 -21.65 5.66
CA ALA A 494 -23.41 -21.09 4.42
C ALA A 494 -21.87 -21.00 4.45
N THR A 495 -21.29 -20.56 5.57
CA THR A 495 -19.84 -20.41 5.71
C THR A 495 -19.11 -21.75 5.81
N ARG A 496 -19.72 -22.79 6.40
CA ARG A 496 -19.19 -24.17 6.31
C ARG A 496 -19.20 -24.70 4.88
N HIS A 497 -20.24 -24.40 4.11
CA HIS A 497 -20.27 -24.76 2.69
C HIS A 497 -19.16 -24.05 1.90
N LEU A 498 -18.93 -22.75 2.16
CA LEU A 498 -17.82 -22.00 1.54
C LEU A 498 -16.44 -22.53 1.93
N GLU A 499 -16.25 -23.03 3.16
CA GLU A 499 -15.00 -23.68 3.59
C GLU A 499 -14.72 -24.93 2.74
N GLN A 500 -15.70 -25.82 2.59
CA GLN A 500 -15.58 -27.05 1.78
C GLN A 500 -15.34 -26.74 0.31
N GLU A 501 -16.18 -25.89 -0.30
CA GLU A 501 -16.03 -25.48 -1.70
C GLU A 501 -14.70 -24.73 -1.92
N GLY A 502 -14.24 -23.98 -0.91
CA GLY A 502 -12.98 -23.25 -0.93
C GLY A 502 -11.76 -24.16 -1.09
N VAL A 503 -11.74 -25.31 -0.39
CA VAL A 503 -10.67 -26.31 -0.53
C VAL A 503 -10.69 -26.92 -1.93
N GLU A 504 -11.85 -27.34 -2.44
CA GLU A 504 -11.99 -27.91 -3.78
C GLU A 504 -11.55 -26.94 -4.89
N LYS A 505 -11.91 -25.65 -4.74
CA LYS A 505 -11.49 -24.56 -5.62
C LYS A 505 -9.99 -24.29 -5.61
N PHE A 506 -9.22 -24.79 -4.64
CA PHE A 506 -7.76 -24.72 -4.62
C PHE A 506 -7.10 -26.00 -5.14
N VAL A 507 -7.72 -27.16 -4.93
CA VAL A 507 -7.27 -28.43 -5.54
C VAL A 507 -7.30 -28.36 -7.06
N THR A 508 -8.37 -27.83 -7.65
CA THR A 508 -8.53 -27.83 -9.12
C THR A 508 -7.44 -27.04 -9.87
N PRO A 509 -7.09 -25.79 -9.47
CA PRO A 509 -5.98 -25.06 -10.07
C PRO A 509 -4.62 -25.73 -9.82
N PHE A 510 -4.42 -26.32 -8.63
CA PHE A 510 -3.18 -27.04 -8.34
C PHE A 510 -2.99 -28.24 -9.27
N ASP A 511 -4.00 -29.08 -9.42
CA ASP A 511 -3.93 -30.24 -10.34
C ASP A 511 -3.78 -29.81 -11.80
N THR A 512 -4.39 -28.68 -12.18
CA THR A 512 -4.24 -28.11 -13.52
C THR A 512 -2.81 -27.61 -13.77
N LEU A 513 -2.20 -26.96 -12.78
CA LEU A 513 -0.80 -26.55 -12.82
C LEU A 513 0.14 -27.75 -12.97
N ILE A 514 -0.05 -28.80 -12.15
CA ILE A 514 0.77 -30.01 -12.23
C ILE A 514 0.62 -30.68 -13.61
N ARG A 515 -0.61 -30.84 -14.12
CA ARG A 515 -0.84 -31.37 -15.48
C ARG A 515 -0.18 -30.52 -16.56
N THR A 516 -0.22 -29.19 -16.43
CA THR A 516 0.43 -28.28 -17.38
C THR A 516 1.94 -28.48 -17.39
N LEU A 517 2.55 -28.66 -16.22
CA LEU A 517 3.97 -29.00 -16.12
C LEU A 517 4.27 -30.37 -16.73
N GLU A 518 3.46 -31.40 -16.48
CA GLU A 518 3.62 -32.72 -17.11
C GLU A 518 3.52 -32.64 -18.65
N GLN A 519 2.64 -31.81 -19.19
CA GLN A 519 2.53 -31.55 -20.63
C GLN A 519 3.77 -30.84 -21.18
N LYS A 520 4.27 -29.80 -20.48
CA LYS A 520 5.52 -29.11 -20.86
C LYS A 520 6.73 -30.05 -20.81
N LEU A 521 6.74 -31.03 -19.90
CA LEU A 521 7.79 -32.05 -19.80
C LEU A 521 7.75 -33.09 -20.93
N SER A 522 6.56 -33.44 -21.41
CA SER A 522 6.37 -34.43 -22.47
C SER A 522 6.45 -33.85 -23.88
N GLY A 523 6.17 -32.56 -24.06
CA GLY A 523 6.21 -31.86 -25.35
C GLY A 523 7.57 -31.26 -25.75
N GLY A 524 8.59 -31.33 -24.88
CA GLY A 524 9.92 -30.74 -25.08
C GLY A 524 10.96 -31.64 -25.78
N GLY A 525 10.53 -32.47 -26.73
CA GLY A 525 11.39 -33.30 -27.58
C GLY A 525 11.99 -32.55 -28.76
#